data_AF-A0A1D2I4I9-F1
#
_entry.id   AF-A0A1D2I4I9-F1
#
_cell.length_a   1.000
_cell.length_b   1.000
_cell.length_c   1.000
_cell.angle_alpha   90.00
_cell.angle_beta   90.00
_cell.angle_gamma   90.00
#
_symmetry.space_group_name_H-M   'P 1'
#
loop_
_entity.id
_entity.type
_entity.pdbx_description
1 polymer ?
#
loop_
_entity_poly.entity_id
_entity_poly.type
_entity_poly.pdbx_seq_one_letter_code
_entity_poly.pdbx_strand_id
1 'polypeptide(L)'
;MSSEAVAQLHEVRELLASFQGPSSIRRAAELEGAAEQVASCAADLVDVKVPRDLQLRLAFAVRALRDARKAARAHRRNPLTRPLSQARFALNTGKADGWIHGALEILDPENTPPSPYDADEANIG
;
A
#
# COMPACT_ATOMS: atom_id res chain seq x y z
N MET A 1 5.67 19.15 8.46
CA MET A 1 5.50 17.83 7.80
C MET A 1 6.24 17.89 6.47
N SER A 2 6.98 16.84 6.09
CA SER A 2 7.68 16.85 4.80
C SER A 2 6.64 16.67 3.68
N SER A 3 6.38 17.73 2.93
CA SER A 3 5.51 17.70 1.74
C SER A 3 5.98 16.66 0.72
N GLU A 4 7.27 16.32 0.74
CA GLU A 4 7.87 15.30 -0.10
C GLU A 4 7.43 13.89 0.31
N ALA A 5 7.39 13.57 1.61
CA ALA A 5 6.94 12.25 2.09
C ALA A 5 5.46 11.98 1.74
N VAL A 6 4.62 13.02 1.79
CA VAL A 6 3.21 12.92 1.37
C VAL A 6 3.08 12.68 -0.13
N ALA A 7 3.83 13.43 -0.96
CA ALA A 7 3.85 13.24 -2.40
C ALA A 7 4.32 11.83 -2.78
N GLN A 8 5.36 11.32 -2.13
CA GLN A 8 5.88 9.96 -2.32
C GLN A 8 4.83 8.89 -1.97
N LEU A 9 4.03 9.09 -0.92
CA LEU A 9 2.95 8.17 -0.58
C LEU A 9 1.82 8.17 -1.63
N HIS A 10 1.49 9.33 -2.19
CA HIS A 10 0.56 9.43 -3.32
C HIS A 10 1.09 8.72 -4.57
N GLU A 11 2.37 8.89 -4.92
CA GLU A 11 3.00 8.18 -6.04
C GLU A 11 2.92 6.65 -5.88
N VAL A 12 3.20 6.14 -4.67
CA VAL A 12 3.08 4.71 -4.38
C VAL A 12 1.62 4.24 -4.51
N ARG A 13 0.65 5.06 -4.12
CA ARG A 13 -0.77 4.76 -4.27
C ARG A 13 -1.18 4.71 -5.74
N GLU A 14 -0.76 5.67 -6.55
CA GLU A 14 -0.98 5.65 -8.01
C GLU A 14 -0.35 4.41 -8.66
N LEU A 15 0.86 4.06 -8.24
CA LEU A 15 1.53 2.84 -8.68
C LEU A 15 0.68 1.61 -8.33
N LEU A 16 0.18 1.50 -7.09
CA LEU A 16 -0.68 0.40 -6.65
C LEU A 16 -2.01 0.34 -7.43
N ALA A 17 -2.60 1.50 -7.74
CA ALA A 17 -3.78 1.59 -8.60
C ALA A 17 -3.51 1.09 -10.03
N SER A 18 -2.25 1.08 -10.49
CA SER A 18 -1.87 0.48 -11.77
C SER A 18 -1.80 -1.07 -11.76
N PHE A 19 -1.90 -1.72 -10.59
CA PHE A 19 -1.84 -3.19 -10.47
C PHE A 19 -3.20 -3.89 -10.66
N GLN A 20 -4.13 -3.28 -11.38
CA GLN A 20 -5.46 -3.84 -11.67
C GLN A 20 -5.37 -4.85 -12.83
N GLY A 21 -4.97 -6.09 -12.54
CA GLY A 21 -5.08 -7.15 -13.52
C GLY A 21 -4.20 -8.40 -13.31
N PRO A 22 -4.49 -9.49 -14.03
CA PRO A 22 -3.72 -10.74 -13.99
C PRO A 22 -2.26 -10.60 -14.39
N SER A 23 -1.95 -9.68 -15.31
CA SER A 23 -0.60 -9.43 -15.82
C SER A 23 0.27 -8.65 -14.84
N SER A 24 -0.35 -7.93 -13.89
CA SER A 24 0.33 -7.02 -12.96
C SER A 24 1.34 -7.72 -12.06
N ILE A 25 1.13 -9.01 -11.76
CA ILE A 25 2.09 -9.84 -11.01
C ILE A 25 3.48 -9.93 -11.69
N ARG A 26 3.57 -9.68 -13.00
CA ARG A 26 4.85 -9.66 -13.73
C ARG A 26 5.69 -8.44 -13.37
N ARG A 27 5.04 -7.31 -13.06
CA ARG A 27 5.62 -6.02 -12.67
C ARG A 27 6.00 -5.94 -11.18
N ALA A 28 5.94 -7.04 -10.44
CA ALA A 28 6.21 -7.08 -8.99
C ALA A 28 7.61 -6.60 -8.55
N ALA A 29 8.54 -6.35 -9.48
CA ALA A 29 9.81 -5.69 -9.17
C ALA A 29 9.61 -4.21 -8.80
N GLU A 30 8.61 -3.53 -9.38
CA GLU A 30 8.28 -2.13 -9.07
C GLU A 30 7.80 -1.96 -7.62
N LEU A 31 7.26 -3.03 -7.00
CA LEU A 31 6.88 -3.03 -5.59
C LEU A 31 8.08 -3.02 -4.62
N GLU A 32 9.30 -3.29 -5.09
CA GLU A 32 10.52 -3.16 -4.29
C GLU A 32 10.81 -1.70 -3.97
N GLY A 33 10.87 -0.88 -5.03
CA GLY A 33 11.02 0.57 -4.90
C GLY A 33 9.92 1.16 -4.03
N ALA A 34 8.67 0.74 -4.24
CA ALA A 34 7.54 1.19 -3.41
C ALA A 34 7.72 0.85 -1.92
N ALA A 35 8.19 -0.35 -1.58
CA ALA A 35 8.36 -0.75 -0.18
C ALA A 35 9.50 0.01 0.50
N GLU A 36 10.56 0.33 -0.24
CA GLU A 36 11.67 1.16 0.23
C GLU A 36 11.24 2.62 0.40
N GLN A 37 10.48 3.16 -0.55
CA GLN A 37 9.92 4.51 -0.50
C GLN A 37 9.02 4.68 0.72
N VAL A 38 8.04 3.78 0.93
CA VAL A 38 7.16 3.83 2.13
C VAL A 38 7.97 3.69 3.43
N ALA A 39 9.00 2.84 3.45
CA ALA A 39 9.85 2.69 4.63
C ALA A 39 10.69 3.95 4.92
N SER A 40 11.18 4.62 3.86
CA SER A 40 11.87 5.91 3.98
C SER A 40 10.93 6.98 4.51
N CYS A 41 9.72 7.12 3.93
CA CYS A 41 8.71 8.05 4.43
C CYS A 41 8.38 7.77 5.90
N ALA A 42 8.26 6.49 6.29
CA ALA A 42 8.01 6.13 7.68
C ALA A 42 9.13 6.57 8.60
N ALA A 43 10.41 6.44 8.19
CA ALA A 43 11.56 6.90 8.95
C ALA A 43 11.58 8.43 9.08
N ASP A 44 11.33 9.17 8.00
CA ASP A 44 11.26 10.64 8.02
C ASP A 44 10.14 11.17 8.93
N LEU A 45 9.09 10.37 9.11
CA LEU A 45 7.97 10.67 9.99
C LEU A 45 8.20 10.25 11.46
N VAL A 46 9.26 9.49 11.79
CA VAL A 46 9.59 9.16 13.19
C VAL A 46 10.07 10.39 13.96
N ASP A 47 10.74 11.32 13.30
CA ASP A 47 11.27 12.55 13.91
C ASP A 47 10.19 13.62 14.12
N VAL A 48 9.02 13.44 13.51
CA VAL A 48 7.85 14.28 13.72
C VAL A 48 6.98 13.59 14.77
N LYS A 49 6.37 14.32 15.72
CA LYS A 49 5.36 13.77 16.64
C LYS A 49 4.11 13.35 15.86
N VAL A 50 4.19 12.22 15.17
CA VAL A 50 3.08 11.62 14.44
C VAL A 50 2.30 10.67 15.35
N PRO A 51 1.00 10.47 15.10
CA PRO A 51 0.23 9.45 15.80
C PRO A 51 0.88 8.07 15.64
N ARG A 52 0.93 7.28 16.71
CA ARG A 52 1.42 5.89 16.68
C ARG A 52 0.72 5.05 15.61
N ASP A 53 -0.55 5.34 15.37
CA ASP A 53 -1.37 4.67 14.37
C ASP A 53 -0.85 4.91 12.93
N LEU A 54 -0.26 6.07 12.65
CA LEU A 54 0.34 6.36 11.34
C LEU A 54 1.55 5.46 11.08
N GLN A 55 2.46 5.34 12.04
CA GLN A 55 3.65 4.49 11.91
C GLN A 55 3.27 3.02 11.74
N LEU A 56 2.23 2.57 12.45
CA LEU A 56 1.69 1.21 12.30
C LEU A 56 1.11 0.97 10.90
N ARG A 57 0.32 1.93 10.36
CA ARG A 57 -0.23 1.84 9.00
C ARG A 57 0.87 1.74 7.96
N LEU A 58 1.90 2.59 8.04
CA LEU A 58 3.05 2.53 7.12
C LEU A 58 3.82 1.20 7.24
N ALA A 59 4.04 0.70 8.46
CA ALA A 59 4.67 -0.60 8.66
C ALA A 59 3.85 -1.76 8.07
N PHE A 60 2.51 -1.71 8.18
CA PHE A 60 1.62 -2.69 7.55
C PHE A 60 1.61 -2.57 6.03
N ALA A 61 1.68 -1.37 5.47
CA ALA A 61 1.84 -1.16 4.03
C ALA A 61 3.13 -1.81 3.51
N VAL A 62 4.28 -1.56 4.15
CA VAL A 62 5.57 -2.19 3.79
C VAL A 62 5.48 -3.71 3.86
N ARG A 63 4.84 -4.26 4.91
CA ARG A 63 4.64 -5.71 5.04
C ARG A 63 3.80 -6.26 3.90
N ALA A 64 2.69 -5.61 3.57
CA ALA A 64 1.81 -6.02 2.48
C ALA A 64 2.54 -6.01 1.12
N LEU A 65 3.33 -4.97 0.83
CA LEU A 65 4.17 -4.89 -0.38
C LEU A 65 5.18 -6.06 -0.46
N ARG A 66 5.84 -6.38 0.65
CA ARG A 66 6.77 -7.53 0.73
C ARG A 66 6.05 -8.87 0.52
N ASP A 67 4.86 -9.03 1.07
CA ASP A 67 4.04 -10.24 0.89
C ASP A 67 3.52 -10.38 -0.56
N ALA A 68 3.16 -9.27 -1.22
CA ALA A 68 2.85 -9.25 -2.65
C ALA A 68 4.04 -9.72 -3.49
N ARG A 69 5.25 -9.22 -3.20
CA ARG A 69 6.49 -9.68 -3.87
C ARG A 69 6.74 -11.17 -3.65
N LYS A 70 6.51 -11.68 -2.44
CA LYS A 70 6.64 -13.11 -2.14
C LYS A 70 5.66 -13.94 -2.97
N ALA A 71 4.42 -13.47 -3.12
CA ALA A 71 3.43 -14.12 -3.98
C ALA A 71 3.88 -14.12 -5.45
N ALA A 72 4.43 -13.01 -5.96
CA ALA A 72 4.97 -12.95 -7.32
C ALA A 72 6.15 -13.92 -7.55
N ARG A 73 7.05 -14.05 -6.57
CA ARG A 73 8.14 -15.04 -6.63
C ARG A 73 7.61 -16.47 -6.64
N ALA A 74 6.58 -16.78 -5.84
CA ALA A 74 5.91 -18.08 -5.84
C ALA A 74 5.24 -18.38 -7.19
N HIS A 75 4.55 -17.41 -7.78
CA HIS A 75 3.95 -17.51 -9.11
C HIS A 75 4.97 -17.89 -10.20
N ARG A 76 6.18 -17.30 -10.14
CA ARG A 76 7.27 -17.60 -11.09
C ARG A 76 7.84 -19.01 -10.87
N ARG A 77 8.00 -19.44 -9.63
CA ARG A 77 8.70 -20.69 -9.27
C ARG A 77 7.82 -21.94 -9.37
N ASN A 78 6.51 -21.83 -9.10
CA ASN A 78 5.64 -23.00 -9.02
C ASN A 78 4.36 -22.83 -9.87
N PRO A 79 4.30 -23.46 -11.06
CA PRO A 79 3.15 -23.42 -11.96
C PRO A 79 1.83 -23.87 -11.31
N LEU A 80 1.87 -24.88 -10.43
CA LEU A 80 0.67 -25.44 -9.79
C LEU A 80 0.02 -24.48 -8.78
N THR A 81 0.79 -23.51 -8.27
CA THR A 81 0.31 -22.51 -7.31
C THR A 81 0.04 -21.15 -7.93
N ARG A 82 0.06 -21.03 -9.27
CA ARG A 82 -0.11 -19.74 -9.96
C ARG A 82 -1.43 -19.04 -9.64
N PRO A 83 -2.61 -19.69 -9.69
CA PRO A 83 -3.87 -19.02 -9.38
C PRO A 83 -3.88 -18.49 -7.94
N LEU A 84 -3.39 -19.29 -6.99
CA LEU A 84 -3.29 -18.88 -5.59
C LEU A 84 -2.29 -17.73 -5.38
N SER A 85 -1.16 -17.77 -6.07
CA SER A 85 -0.15 -16.71 -6.01
C SER A 85 -0.66 -15.41 -6.62
N GLN A 86 -1.46 -15.49 -7.68
CA GLN A 86 -2.12 -14.33 -8.29
C GLN A 86 -3.17 -13.72 -7.36
N ALA A 87 -4.01 -14.54 -6.72
CA ALA A 87 -4.97 -14.08 -5.72
C ALA A 87 -4.27 -13.42 -4.53
N ARG A 88 -3.20 -14.03 -4.00
CA ARG A 88 -2.39 -13.45 -2.92
C ARG A 88 -1.71 -12.15 -3.31
N PHE A 89 -1.24 -12.06 -4.55
CA PHE A 89 -0.65 -10.83 -5.06
C PHE A 89 -1.67 -9.69 -5.05
N ALA A 90 -2.83 -9.90 -5.66
CA ALA A 90 -3.92 -8.90 -5.72
C ALA A 90 -4.41 -8.49 -4.32
N LEU A 91 -4.58 -9.46 -3.42
CA LEU A 91 -4.97 -9.18 -2.04
C LEU A 91 -3.95 -8.30 -1.31
N ASN A 92 -2.66 -8.60 -1.48
CA ASN A 92 -1.61 -7.86 -0.77
C ASN A 92 -1.37 -6.47 -1.37
N THR A 93 -1.52 -6.28 -2.69
CA THR A 93 -1.49 -4.94 -3.28
C THR A 93 -2.68 -4.11 -2.82
N GLY A 94 -3.89 -4.68 -2.72
CA GLY A 94 -5.07 -4.00 -2.18
C GLY A 94 -4.93 -3.65 -0.69
N LYS A 95 -4.33 -4.53 0.12
CA LYS A 95 -4.01 -4.21 1.52
C LYS A 95 -3.01 -3.06 1.63
N ALA A 96 -1.95 -3.07 0.80
CA ALA A 96 -0.96 -2.00 0.80
C ALA A 96 -1.62 -0.65 0.47
N ASP A 97 -2.50 -0.65 -0.54
CA ASP A 97 -3.26 0.54 -0.96
C ASP A 97 -4.12 1.08 0.20
N GLY A 98 -4.91 0.22 0.86
CA GLY A 98 -5.74 0.64 2.00
C GLY A 98 -4.93 1.19 3.18
N TRP A 99 -3.77 0.61 3.49
CA TRP A 99 -2.91 1.13 4.55
C TRP A 99 -2.28 2.48 4.21
N ILE A 100 -1.88 2.68 2.95
CA ILE A 100 -1.33 3.96 2.48
C ILE A 100 -2.43 5.02 2.43
N HIS A 101 -3.62 4.66 1.96
CA HIS A 101 -4.81 5.53 1.98
C HIS A 101 -5.12 6.02 3.40
N GLY A 102 -5.22 5.11 4.38
CA GLY A 102 -5.46 5.51 5.77
C GLY A 102 -4.29 6.27 6.41
N ALA A 103 -3.07 6.18 5.86
CA ALA A 103 -1.95 7.02 6.29
C ALA A 103 -2.09 8.45 5.71
N LEU A 104 -2.47 8.54 4.44
CA LEU A 104 -2.73 9.80 3.73
C LEU A 104 -3.94 10.55 4.30
N GLU A 105 -4.98 9.87 4.79
CA GLU A 105 -6.10 10.52 5.49
C GLU A 105 -5.66 11.27 6.77
N ILE A 106 -4.60 10.80 7.44
CA ILE A 106 -4.03 11.52 8.60
C ILE A 106 -3.15 12.68 8.13
N LEU A 107 -2.32 12.44 7.11
CA LEU A 107 -1.27 13.36 6.70
C LEU A 107 -1.76 14.49 5.78
N ASP A 108 -2.78 14.21 4.98
CA ASP A 108 -3.27 15.04 3.88
C ASP A 108 -4.77 14.77 3.61
N PRO A 109 -5.65 15.13 4.55
CA PRO A 109 -7.09 14.89 4.42
C PRO A 109 -7.74 15.71 3.30
N GLU A 110 -7.16 16.84 2.90
CA GLU A 110 -7.71 17.71 1.85
C GLU A 110 -7.60 17.09 0.46
N ASN A 111 -6.53 16.32 0.20
CA ASN A 111 -6.31 15.65 -1.09
C ASN A 111 -6.57 14.14 -1.05
N THR A 112 -7.07 13.63 0.08
CA THR A 112 -7.37 12.20 0.26
C THR A 112 -8.85 12.03 0.61
N PRO A 113 -9.75 11.91 -0.40
CA PRO A 113 -11.16 11.71 -0.13
C PRO A 113 -11.38 10.42 0.66
N PRO A 114 -12.36 10.36 1.58
CA PRO A 114 -12.61 9.19 2.40
C PRO A 114 -12.85 7.96 1.53
N SER A 115 -12.40 6.81 2.02
CA SER A 115 -12.63 5.54 1.32
C SER A 115 -14.13 5.37 1.04
N PRO A 116 -14.55 4.94 -0.17
CA PRO A 116 -15.95 4.66 -0.45
C PRO A 116 -16.54 3.54 0.43
N TYR A 117 -15.68 2.79 1.14
CA TYR A 117 -16.08 1.78 2.11
C TYR A 117 -16.34 2.33 3.53
N ASP A 118 -15.94 3.57 3.81
CA ASP A 118 -16.20 4.24 5.11
C ASP A 118 -17.53 5.04 5.07
N ALA A 119 -18.10 5.27 3.88
CA ALA A 119 -19.35 6.00 3.71
C ALA A 119 -20.60 5.22 4.19
N ASP A 120 -20.52 3.89 4.29
CA ASP A 120 -21.64 3.05 4.71
C ASP A 120 -21.85 3.03 6.25
N GLU A 121 -20.84 3.38 7.06
CA GLU A 121 -21.01 3.45 8.52
C GLU A 121 -21.72 4.73 8.99
N ALA A 122 -21.80 5.77 8.14
CA ALA A 122 -22.42 7.04 8.50
C ALA A 122 -23.95 7.09 8.37
N ASN A 123 -24.60 6.01 7.90
CA ASN A 123 -26.04 6.01 7.59
C ASN A 123 -26.86 5.00 8.41
N ILE A 124 -26.32 4.53 9.53
CA ILE A 124 -27.05 3.73 10.53
C ILE A 124 -27.24 4.59 11.78
N GLY A 125 -27.99 5.69 11.63
CA GLY A 125 -28.43 6.58 12.71
C GLY A 125 -29.93 6.76 12.69
#